data_AF-A0A346AFJ0-F1
#
_entry.id   AF-A0A346AFJ0-F1
#
_cell.length_a   1.000
_cell.length_b   1.000
_cell.length_c   1.000
_cell.angle_alpha   90.00
_cell.angle_beta   90.00
_cell.angle_gamma   90.00
#
_symmetry.space_group_name_H-M   'P 1'
#
loop_
_entity.id
_entity.type
_entity.pdbx_description
1 polymer ?
#
loop_
_entity_poly.entity_id
_entity_poly.type
_entity_poly.pdbx_seq_one_letter_code
_entity_poly.pdbx_strand_id
1 'polypeptide(L)'
;MHRVDHIAQTMQYEEFLSWLLYYVALFDVTKTPQVEIADTLGLVQSQAVESPDRALRITLNGSMGAQTLSSRFLHHYMGAGVQHIAFETGDIFASVAAARANDLQCLEIPRNYYDDVESKFGLAPELVEKLARYGILYDRDGANEYFQFYSRAFAKRVFFEIVERRGYQAYGAANAPIRLAAQARFKGSDG
;
A
#
# COMPACT_ATOMS: atom_id res chain seq x y z
N MET A 1 10.49 -13.81 2.47
CA MET A 1 9.02 -13.63 2.50
C MET A 1 8.42 -14.79 3.25
N HIS A 2 7.63 -14.52 4.28
CA HIS A 2 7.15 -15.56 5.21
C HIS A 2 5.66 -15.85 5.06
N ARG A 3 4.85 -14.82 4.77
CA ARG A 3 3.40 -14.93 4.56
C ARG A 3 2.85 -13.72 3.82
N VAL A 4 1.58 -13.78 3.43
CA VAL A 4 0.80 -12.60 3.03
C VAL A 4 0.57 -11.74 4.28
N ASP A 5 0.91 -10.46 4.21
CA ASP A 5 0.68 -9.50 5.29
C ASP A 5 -0.77 -8.99 5.28
N HIS A 6 -1.20 -8.52 4.12
CA HIS A 6 -2.56 -8.06 3.87
C HIS A 6 -2.88 -8.07 2.37
N ILE A 7 -4.17 -8.01 2.05
CA ILE A 7 -4.68 -7.85 0.69
C ILE A 7 -5.43 -6.51 0.62
N ALA A 8 -5.21 -5.75 -0.44
CA ALA A 8 -5.98 -4.55 -0.67
C ALA A 8 -6.99 -4.74 -1.79
N GLN A 9 -8.25 -4.55 -1.45
CA GLN A 9 -9.36 -4.58 -2.38
C GLN A 9 -9.79 -3.15 -2.69
N THR A 10 -10.06 -2.89 -3.97
CA THR A 10 -10.66 -1.65 -4.43
C THR A 10 -12.06 -1.95 -4.97
N MET A 11 -13.02 -1.06 -4.71
CA MET A 11 -14.42 -1.17 -5.12
C MET A 11 -15.01 0.21 -5.43
N GLN A 12 -16.17 0.23 -6.11
CA GLN A 12 -16.90 1.48 -6.27
C GLN A 12 -17.37 1.94 -4.89
N TYR A 13 -17.51 3.25 -4.70
CA TYR A 13 -17.90 3.80 -3.41
C TYR A 13 -19.23 3.21 -2.90
N GLU A 14 -20.17 3.03 -3.80
CA GLU A 14 -21.52 2.52 -3.52
C GLU A 14 -21.48 1.06 -3.03
N GLU A 15 -20.44 0.31 -3.38
CA GLU A 15 -20.24 -1.09 -2.98
C GLU A 15 -19.50 -1.22 -1.65
N PHE A 16 -18.91 -0.14 -1.13
CA PHE A 16 -18.01 -0.17 0.02
C PHE A 16 -18.65 -0.79 1.26
N LEU A 17 -19.86 -0.32 1.62
CA LEU A 17 -20.58 -0.83 2.79
C LEU A 17 -21.04 -2.28 2.59
N SER A 18 -21.36 -2.68 1.35
CA SER A 18 -21.73 -4.06 1.02
C SER A 18 -20.55 -5.01 1.21
N TRP A 19 -19.34 -4.63 0.76
CA TRP A 19 -18.13 -5.41 0.98
C TRP A 19 -17.73 -5.45 2.45
N LEU A 20 -17.83 -4.34 3.17
CA LEU A 20 -17.58 -4.31 4.60
C LEU A 20 -18.52 -5.25 5.36
N LEU A 21 -19.82 -5.22 5.04
CA LEU A 21 -20.80 -6.12 5.61
C LEU A 21 -20.51 -7.58 5.25
N TYR A 22 -20.14 -7.87 4.01
CA TYR A 22 -19.77 -9.22 3.56
C TYR A 22 -18.68 -9.83 4.45
N TYR A 23 -17.60 -9.09 4.69
CA TYR A 23 -16.51 -9.61 5.52
C TYR A 23 -16.91 -9.77 6.99
N VAL A 24 -17.55 -8.76 7.57
CA VAL A 24 -17.96 -8.79 8.99
C VAL A 24 -19.06 -9.82 9.27
N ALA A 25 -19.92 -10.12 8.30
CA ALA A 25 -21.00 -11.09 8.48
C ALA A 25 -20.56 -12.55 8.28
N LEU A 26 -19.53 -12.80 7.48
CA LEU A 26 -19.10 -14.15 7.11
C LEU A 26 -17.86 -14.64 7.86
N PHE A 27 -17.02 -13.73 8.36
CA PHE A 27 -15.77 -14.05 9.01
C PHE A 27 -15.73 -13.47 10.43
N ASP A 28 -14.97 -14.12 11.32
CA ASP A 28 -14.65 -13.57 12.64
C ASP A 28 -13.59 -12.47 12.49
N VAL A 29 -14.03 -11.29 12.08
CA VAL A 29 -13.20 -10.12 11.84
C VAL A 29 -13.81 -8.88 12.47
N THR A 30 -12.95 -7.93 12.83
CA THR A 30 -13.36 -6.59 13.27
C THR A 30 -12.93 -5.55 12.25
N LYS A 31 -13.58 -4.38 12.27
CA LYS A 31 -13.22 -3.25 11.41
C LYS A 31 -12.38 -2.24 12.17
N THR A 32 -11.34 -1.71 11.52
CA THR A 32 -10.57 -0.59 12.05
C THR A 32 -11.35 0.71 11.91
N PRO A 33 -10.89 1.82 12.54
CA PRO A 33 -11.35 3.14 12.16
C PRO A 33 -11.19 3.36 10.65
N GLN A 34 -12.15 4.07 10.07
CA GLN A 34 -12.09 4.48 8.67
C GLN A 34 -11.13 5.67 8.52
N VAL A 35 -10.40 5.70 7.41
CA VAL A 35 -9.49 6.80 7.06
C VAL A 35 -9.78 7.31 5.66
N GLU A 36 -9.44 8.58 5.41
CA GLU A 36 -9.52 9.19 4.09
C GLU A 36 -8.12 9.37 3.53
N ILE A 37 -7.90 8.90 2.30
CA ILE A 37 -6.63 8.98 1.61
C ILE A 37 -6.77 9.96 0.44
N ALA A 38 -5.90 10.97 0.40
CA ALA A 38 -5.79 11.88 -0.73
C ALA A 38 -5.17 11.16 -1.93
N ASP A 39 -5.93 11.08 -3.02
CA ASP A 39 -5.43 10.74 -4.36
C ASP A 39 -5.34 12.03 -5.20
N THR A 40 -4.46 12.01 -6.19
CA THR A 40 -4.27 13.06 -7.20
C THR A 40 -5.55 13.52 -7.90
N LEU A 41 -6.60 12.71 -7.91
CA LEU A 41 -7.84 12.93 -8.65
C LEU A 41 -9.10 12.77 -7.78
N GLY A 42 -8.96 12.77 -6.45
CA GLY A 42 -10.09 12.66 -5.52
C GLY A 42 -9.73 12.06 -4.16
N LEU A 43 -10.74 11.77 -3.36
CA LEU A 43 -10.59 11.08 -2.07
C LEU A 43 -10.91 9.60 -2.21
N VAL A 44 -10.13 8.77 -1.52
CA VAL A 44 -10.36 7.33 -1.37
C VAL A 44 -10.70 7.07 0.09
N GLN A 45 -11.89 6.52 0.36
CA GLN A 45 -12.23 6.02 1.68
C GLN A 45 -11.60 4.64 1.88
N SER A 46 -10.88 4.47 2.97
CA SER A 46 -10.20 3.23 3.29
C SER A 46 -10.58 2.73 4.67
N GLN A 47 -10.87 1.43 4.79
CA GLN A 47 -11.11 0.78 6.07
C GLN A 47 -10.60 -0.66 6.02
N ALA A 48 -9.88 -1.08 7.04
CA ALA A 48 -9.40 -2.45 7.14
C ALA A 48 -10.38 -3.31 7.94
N VAL A 49 -10.46 -4.59 7.54
CA VAL A 49 -11.01 -5.66 8.36
C VAL A 49 -9.87 -6.62 8.74
N GLU A 50 -9.85 -7.04 9.99
CA GLU A 50 -8.81 -7.93 10.52
C GLU A 50 -9.36 -8.98 11.49
N SER A 51 -8.81 -10.19 11.41
CA SER A 51 -9.11 -11.26 12.37
C SER A 51 -8.46 -10.97 13.74
N PRO A 52 -8.95 -11.56 14.85
CA PRO A 52 -8.38 -11.35 16.18
C PRO A 52 -6.88 -11.67 16.28
N ASP A 53 -6.43 -12.71 15.58
CA ASP A 53 -5.01 -13.11 15.49
C ASP A 53 -4.22 -12.31 14.43
N ARG A 54 -4.93 -11.47 13.65
CA ARG A 54 -4.42 -10.69 12.53
C ARG A 54 -3.71 -11.52 11.45
N ALA A 55 -4.06 -12.80 11.33
CA ALA A 55 -3.63 -13.63 10.22
C ALA A 55 -4.36 -13.24 8.92
N LEU A 56 -5.60 -12.78 9.02
CA LEU A 56 -6.36 -12.19 7.93
C LEU A 56 -6.41 -10.66 8.08
N ARG A 57 -5.94 -9.96 7.05
CA ARG A 57 -6.04 -8.50 6.94
C ARG A 57 -6.45 -8.10 5.53
N ILE A 58 -7.54 -7.35 5.40
CA ILE A 58 -8.02 -6.85 4.11
C ILE A 58 -8.31 -5.36 4.22
N THR A 59 -7.63 -4.55 3.40
CA THR A 59 -7.95 -3.12 3.28
C THR A 59 -8.97 -2.92 2.17
N LEU A 60 -10.12 -2.33 2.51
CA LEU A 60 -11.16 -1.97 1.57
C LEU A 60 -10.98 -0.52 1.17
N ASN A 61 -10.92 -0.24 -0.13
CA ASN A 61 -10.73 1.09 -0.67
C ASN A 61 -11.89 1.45 -1.62
N GLY A 62 -12.79 2.31 -1.16
CA GLY A 62 -13.91 2.85 -1.93
C GLY A 62 -13.55 4.20 -2.55
N SER A 63 -13.88 4.40 -3.82
CA SER A 63 -13.60 5.67 -4.51
C SER A 63 -14.80 6.22 -5.23
N MET A 64 -15.08 7.51 -5.02
CA MET A 64 -16.20 8.24 -5.63
C MET A 64 -15.81 8.94 -6.95
N GLY A 65 -14.52 9.20 -7.16
CA GLY A 65 -14.07 9.97 -8.31
C GLY A 65 -13.86 9.07 -9.52
N ALA A 66 -14.66 9.27 -10.58
CA ALA A 66 -14.58 8.51 -11.84
C ALA A 66 -13.16 8.43 -12.45
N GLN A 67 -12.27 9.37 -12.11
CA GLN A 67 -10.89 9.42 -12.60
C GLN A 67 -9.82 9.03 -11.57
N THR A 68 -10.15 8.71 -10.32
CA THR A 68 -9.15 8.26 -9.33
C THR A 68 -8.40 7.02 -9.80
N LEU A 69 -7.19 6.80 -9.28
CA LEU A 69 -6.44 5.57 -9.55
C LEU A 69 -7.28 4.34 -9.20
N SER A 70 -7.90 4.36 -8.01
CA SER A 70 -8.84 3.34 -7.55
C SER A 70 -9.96 3.08 -8.55
N SER A 71 -10.70 4.10 -9.01
CA SER A 71 -11.80 3.91 -9.97
C SER A 71 -11.33 3.41 -11.33
N ARG A 72 -10.10 3.71 -11.75
CA ARG A 72 -9.54 3.16 -12.99
C ARG A 72 -9.09 1.71 -12.86
N PHE A 73 -8.63 1.26 -11.68
CA PHE A 73 -8.45 -0.17 -11.42
C PHE A 73 -9.79 -0.91 -11.62
N LEU A 74 -10.90 -0.32 -11.18
CA LEU A 74 -12.27 -0.83 -11.39
C LEU A 74 -12.79 -0.71 -12.83
N HIS A 75 -12.07 -0.06 -13.73
CA HIS A 75 -12.37 -0.14 -15.16
C HIS A 75 -11.61 -1.30 -15.82
N HIS A 76 -10.45 -1.68 -15.27
CA HIS A 76 -9.65 -2.80 -15.77
C HIS A 76 -10.11 -4.16 -15.21
N TYR A 77 -10.72 -4.16 -14.02
CA TYR A 77 -11.59 -5.21 -13.51
C TYR A 77 -13.03 -4.80 -13.82
N MET A 78 -13.90 -5.70 -14.25
CA MET A 78 -15.33 -5.36 -14.50
C MET A 78 -16.09 -5.23 -13.15
N GLY A 79 -15.59 -4.42 -12.21
CA GLY A 79 -16.08 -4.31 -10.82
C GLY A 79 -14.97 -4.34 -9.77
N ALA A 80 -15.33 -4.67 -8.52
CA ALA A 80 -14.39 -4.78 -7.40
C ALA A 80 -13.26 -5.79 -7.66
N GLY A 81 -12.04 -5.47 -7.19
CA GLY A 81 -10.87 -6.28 -7.47
C GLY A 81 -9.73 -6.08 -6.48
N VAL A 82 -8.86 -7.10 -6.41
CA VAL A 82 -7.61 -7.01 -5.66
C VAL A 82 -6.67 -6.05 -6.40
N GLN A 83 -6.34 -4.94 -5.76
CA GLN A 83 -5.41 -3.95 -6.28
C GLN A 83 -3.97 -4.36 -6.00
N HIS A 84 -3.68 -4.82 -4.78
CA HIS A 84 -2.37 -5.34 -4.43
C HIS A 84 -2.42 -6.39 -3.32
N ILE A 85 -1.33 -7.16 -3.28
CA ILE A 85 -1.07 -8.15 -2.24
C ILE A 85 0.27 -7.80 -1.61
N ALA A 86 0.29 -7.69 -0.28
CA ALA A 86 1.48 -7.40 0.48
C ALA A 86 2.08 -8.68 1.06
N PHE A 87 3.40 -8.82 0.99
CA PHE A 87 4.15 -9.93 1.55
C PHE A 87 5.05 -9.45 2.69
N GLU A 88 4.98 -10.14 3.82
CA GLU A 88 5.80 -9.81 4.98
C GLU A 88 7.20 -10.41 4.85
N THR A 89 8.18 -9.65 5.33
CA THR A 89 9.57 -10.07 5.47
C THR A 89 10.20 -9.57 6.77
N GLY A 90 11.22 -10.27 7.25
CA GLY A 90 12.03 -9.85 8.41
C GLY A 90 13.25 -8.99 8.03
N ASP A 91 13.57 -8.88 6.74
CA ASP A 91 14.59 -7.96 6.23
C ASP A 91 14.15 -7.46 4.84
N ILE A 92 13.59 -6.25 4.81
CA ILE A 92 13.11 -5.61 3.60
C ILE A 92 14.24 -5.26 2.65
N PHE A 93 15.43 -4.89 3.15
CA PHE A 93 16.54 -4.51 2.30
C PHE A 93 17.09 -5.72 1.53
N ALA A 94 17.25 -6.85 2.21
CA ALA A 94 17.62 -8.10 1.56
C ALA A 94 16.55 -8.56 0.56
N SER A 95 15.27 -8.42 0.92
CA SER A 95 14.15 -8.82 0.06
C SER A 95 14.05 -7.97 -1.20
N VAL A 96 14.22 -6.65 -1.09
CA VAL A 96 14.23 -5.73 -2.23
C VAL A 96 15.46 -5.95 -3.10
N ALA A 97 16.64 -6.18 -2.50
CA ALA A 97 17.84 -6.53 -3.25
C ALA A 97 17.63 -7.80 -4.09
N ALA A 98 17.06 -8.85 -3.49
CA ALA A 98 16.73 -10.08 -4.20
C ALA A 98 15.68 -9.86 -5.29
N ALA A 99 14.63 -9.07 -5.01
CA ALA A 99 13.59 -8.77 -5.99
C ALA A 99 14.14 -8.03 -7.22
N ARG A 100 15.00 -7.01 -7.01
CA ARG A 100 15.67 -6.29 -8.10
C ARG A 100 16.64 -7.18 -8.89
N ALA A 101 17.34 -8.09 -8.23
CA ALA A 101 18.19 -9.07 -8.91
C ALA A 101 17.42 -10.06 -9.79
N ASN A 102 16.10 -10.20 -9.58
CA ASN A 102 15.19 -10.98 -10.40
C ASN A 102 14.34 -10.08 -11.33
N ASP A 103 14.87 -8.92 -11.72
CA ASP A 103 14.28 -7.98 -12.68
C ASP A 103 12.88 -7.44 -12.33
N LEU A 104 12.53 -7.44 -11.04
CA LEU A 104 11.27 -6.86 -10.60
C LEU A 104 11.24 -5.36 -10.91
N GLN A 105 10.27 -4.94 -11.72
CA GLN A 105 10.02 -3.53 -11.99
C GLN A 105 9.44 -2.86 -10.74
N CYS A 106 10.09 -1.79 -10.27
CA CYS A 106 9.77 -1.12 -9.00
C CYS A 106 9.16 0.27 -9.24
N LEU A 107 8.38 0.76 -8.28
CA LEU A 107 8.04 2.19 -8.25
C LEU A 107 9.28 3.02 -7.91
N GLU A 108 9.45 4.14 -8.61
CA GLU A 108 10.46 5.14 -8.27
C GLU A 108 9.85 6.19 -7.36
N ILE A 109 10.43 6.33 -6.18
CA ILE A 109 10.01 7.29 -5.17
C ILE A 109 10.92 8.51 -5.25
N PRO A 110 10.37 9.73 -5.35
CA PRO A 110 11.19 10.92 -5.55
C PRO A 110 12.05 11.21 -4.31
N ARG A 111 13.23 11.79 -4.55
CA ARG A 111 14.23 12.00 -3.48
C ARG A 111 13.70 12.86 -2.32
N ASN A 112 12.90 13.87 -2.62
CA ASN A 112 12.34 14.78 -1.61
C ASN A 112 11.49 14.08 -0.54
N TYR A 113 10.89 12.92 -0.85
CA TYR A 113 10.19 12.11 0.15
C TYR A 113 11.10 11.69 1.30
N TYR A 114 12.36 11.35 1.01
CA TYR A 114 13.31 10.89 2.02
C TYR A 114 13.80 12.04 2.90
N ASP A 115 13.96 13.22 2.33
CA ASP A 115 14.29 14.44 3.08
C ASP A 115 13.14 14.78 4.06
N ASP A 116 11.88 14.63 3.63
CA ASP A 116 10.70 14.81 4.48
C ASP A 116 10.62 13.77 5.61
N VAL A 117 10.90 12.49 5.29
CA VAL A 117 10.91 11.39 6.26
C VAL A 117 12.03 11.55 7.30
N GLU A 118 13.22 11.96 6.87
CA GLU A 118 14.34 12.27 7.76
C GLU A 118 13.93 13.36 8.76
N SER A 119 13.40 14.47 8.26
CA SER A 119 12.94 15.59 9.08
C SER A 119 11.81 15.18 10.04
N LYS A 120 10.82 14.44 9.55
CA LYS A 120 9.64 14.02 10.33
C LYS A 120 9.98 13.06 11.46
N PHE A 121 10.92 12.14 11.23
CA PHE A 121 11.20 11.05 12.18
C PHE A 121 12.60 11.12 12.81
N GLY A 122 13.44 12.09 12.45
CA GLY A 122 14.81 12.20 12.96
C GLY A 122 15.63 10.94 12.70
N LEU A 123 15.50 10.37 11.50
CA LEU A 123 16.22 9.14 11.15
C LEU A 123 17.71 9.42 10.96
N ALA A 124 18.54 8.41 11.23
CA ALA A 124 19.96 8.49 10.93
C ALA A 124 20.18 8.64 9.40
N PRO A 125 21.07 9.54 8.94
CA PRO A 125 21.31 9.77 7.52
C PRO A 125 21.64 8.49 6.74
N GLU A 126 22.34 7.54 7.35
CA GLU A 126 22.68 6.26 6.73
C GLU A 126 21.45 5.41 6.43
N LEU A 127 20.44 5.45 7.32
CA LEU A 127 19.17 4.76 7.09
C LEU A 127 18.39 5.46 5.97
N VAL A 128 18.34 6.78 5.97
CA VAL A 128 17.65 7.59 4.94
C VAL A 128 18.23 7.31 3.55
N GLU A 129 19.56 7.29 3.42
CA GLU A 129 20.22 6.93 2.16
C GLU A 129 19.92 5.49 1.73
N LYS A 130 19.84 4.56 2.69
CA LYS A 130 19.49 3.18 2.40
C LYS A 130 18.03 3.09 1.92
N LEU A 131 17.10 3.76 2.57
CA LEU A 131 15.69 3.84 2.13
C LEU A 131 15.61 4.41 0.71
N ALA A 132 16.30 5.52 0.45
CA ALA A 132 16.34 6.18 -0.85
C ALA A 132 16.87 5.27 -1.97
N ARG A 133 18.00 4.60 -1.72
CA ARG A 133 18.62 3.67 -2.67
C ARG A 133 17.68 2.53 -3.06
N TYR A 134 16.95 1.99 -2.10
CA TYR A 134 16.08 0.84 -2.30
C TYR A 134 14.64 1.22 -2.70
N GLY A 135 14.26 2.49 -2.66
CA GLY A 135 12.89 2.90 -2.99
C GLY A 135 11.88 2.52 -1.90
N ILE A 136 12.32 2.46 -0.64
CA ILE A 136 11.52 1.96 0.49
C ILE A 136 10.86 3.13 1.22
N LEU A 137 9.54 3.09 1.31
CA LEU A 137 8.75 4.02 2.09
C LEU A 137 8.80 3.62 3.57
N TYR A 138 8.68 4.61 4.44
CA TYR A 138 8.82 4.46 5.88
C TYR A 138 7.72 5.20 6.63
N ASP A 139 7.20 4.59 7.67
CA ASP A 139 6.34 5.22 8.66
C ASP A 139 6.71 4.75 10.06
N ARG A 140 6.38 5.54 11.09
CA ARG A 140 6.62 5.19 12.48
C ARG A 140 5.51 5.69 13.39
N ASP A 141 5.03 4.80 14.25
CA ASP A 141 4.11 5.11 15.33
C ASP A 141 4.76 4.78 16.69
N GLY A 142 5.19 5.82 17.41
CA GLY A 142 6.00 5.68 18.62
C GLY A 142 7.32 4.95 18.34
N ALA A 143 7.48 3.77 18.96
CA ALA A 143 8.65 2.90 18.75
C ALA A 143 8.45 1.87 17.62
N ASN A 144 7.26 1.83 17.01
CA ASN A 144 6.91 0.84 16.01
C ASN A 144 7.20 1.36 14.60
N GLU A 145 8.05 0.65 13.85
CA GLU A 145 8.46 1.06 12.51
C GLU A 145 7.76 0.23 11.43
N TYR A 146 7.54 0.84 10.28
CA TYR A 146 6.94 0.19 9.11
C TYR A 146 7.68 0.57 7.85
N PHE A 147 8.12 -0.45 7.12
CA PHE A 147 8.83 -0.30 5.86
C PHE A 147 7.98 -0.91 4.75
N GLN A 148 7.87 -0.20 3.63
CA GLN A 148 7.02 -0.61 2.51
C GLN A 148 7.76 -0.42 1.19
N PHE A 149 7.67 -1.42 0.34
CA PHE A 149 8.24 -1.37 -1.00
C PHE A 149 7.21 -1.87 -2.01
N TYR A 150 7.17 -1.24 -3.18
CA TYR A 150 6.12 -1.48 -4.18
C TYR A 150 6.70 -1.83 -5.54
N SER A 151 6.15 -2.88 -6.15
CA SER A 151 6.36 -3.16 -7.57
C SER A 151 5.55 -2.20 -8.44
N ARG A 152 5.91 -2.10 -9.72
CA ARG A 152 5.00 -1.59 -10.75
C ARG A 152 3.82 -2.55 -10.92
N ALA A 153 2.73 -2.04 -11.48
CA ALA A 153 1.57 -2.87 -11.76
C ALA A 153 1.84 -3.84 -12.92
N PHE A 154 1.54 -5.10 -12.68
CA PHE A 154 1.52 -6.16 -13.69
C PHE A 154 0.21 -6.05 -14.49
N ALA A 155 0.34 -6.03 -15.82
CA ALA A 155 -0.78 -5.93 -16.75
C ALA A 155 -1.78 -4.80 -16.42
N LYS A 156 -1.32 -3.70 -15.81
CA LYS A 156 -2.13 -2.55 -15.36
C LYS A 156 -3.26 -2.93 -14.38
N ARG A 157 -3.16 -4.07 -13.70
CA ARG A 157 -4.23 -4.65 -12.86
C ARG A 157 -3.85 -4.80 -11.40
N VAL A 158 -2.75 -5.50 -11.12
CA VAL A 158 -2.32 -5.83 -9.76
C VAL A 158 -0.86 -5.45 -9.57
N PHE A 159 -0.49 -4.97 -8.39
CA PHE A 159 0.92 -4.83 -8.00
C PHE A 159 1.17 -5.57 -6.69
N PHE A 160 2.44 -5.73 -6.35
CA PHE A 160 2.85 -6.38 -5.12
C PHE A 160 3.53 -5.37 -4.19
N GLU A 161 3.34 -5.59 -2.90
CA GLU A 161 4.00 -4.86 -1.83
C GLU A 161 4.88 -5.83 -1.03
N ILE A 162 6.04 -5.36 -0.60
CA ILE A 162 6.88 -6.04 0.39
C ILE A 162 6.90 -5.17 1.63
N VAL A 163 6.61 -5.76 2.78
CA VAL A 163 6.54 -5.02 4.05
C VAL A 163 7.40 -5.65 5.11
N GLU A 164 8.00 -4.79 5.95
CA GLU A 164 8.59 -5.20 7.22
C GLU A 164 7.92 -4.39 8.32
N ARG A 165 7.28 -5.09 9.25
CA ARG A 165 6.66 -4.50 10.45
C ARG A 165 7.57 -4.75 11.64
N ARG A 166 7.99 -3.68 12.29
CA ARG A 166 8.66 -3.75 13.60
C ARG A 166 7.69 -3.23 14.64
N GLY A 167 6.77 -4.11 15.08
CA GLY A 167 5.71 -3.77 16.03
C GLY A 167 4.56 -2.94 15.45
N TYR A 168 4.65 -2.44 14.20
CA TYR A 168 3.64 -1.57 13.60
C TYR A 168 2.40 -2.32 13.14
N GLN A 169 1.22 -1.81 13.51
CA GLN A 169 -0.05 -2.51 13.34
C GLN A 169 -0.98 -1.92 12.27
N ALA A 170 -0.78 -0.67 11.87
CA ALA A 170 -1.64 -0.01 10.88
C ALA A 170 -1.23 -0.36 9.44
N TYR A 171 -1.84 0.31 8.45
CA TYR A 171 -1.74 -0.08 7.04
C TYR A 171 -1.00 0.94 6.15
N GLY A 172 -0.18 1.81 6.76
CA GLY A 172 0.65 2.76 6.01
C GLY A 172 -0.16 3.83 5.26
N ALA A 173 -1.30 4.27 5.81
CA ALA A 173 -2.12 5.32 5.21
C ALA A 173 -1.33 6.61 4.94
N ALA A 174 -0.34 6.93 5.79
CA ALA A 174 0.56 8.08 5.61
C ALA A 174 1.40 8.00 4.32
N ASN A 175 1.73 6.79 3.88
CA ASN A 175 2.53 6.53 2.68
C ASN A 175 1.68 6.33 1.42
N ALA A 176 0.36 6.19 1.55
CA ALA A 176 -0.51 5.96 0.41
C ALA A 176 -0.48 7.11 -0.62
N PRO A 177 -0.47 8.41 -0.25
CA PRO A 177 -0.41 9.50 -1.23
C PRO A 177 0.87 9.49 -2.07
N ILE A 178 2.04 9.25 -1.47
CA ILE A 178 3.30 9.22 -2.23
C ILE A 178 3.36 8.02 -3.18
N ARG A 179 2.83 6.86 -2.74
CA ARG A 179 2.69 5.67 -3.59
C ARG A 179 1.76 5.95 -4.78
N LEU A 180 0.58 6.53 -4.53
CA LEU A 180 -0.38 6.88 -5.58
C LEU A 180 0.22 7.85 -6.59
N ALA A 181 0.93 8.88 -6.12
CA ALA A 181 1.65 9.82 -6.99
C ALA A 181 2.74 9.14 -7.83
N ALA A 182 3.51 8.22 -7.25
CA ALA A 182 4.51 7.44 -7.98
C ALA A 182 3.86 6.54 -9.05
N GLN A 183 2.75 5.89 -8.72
CA GLN A 183 1.98 5.06 -9.67
C GLN A 183 1.42 5.87 -10.85
N ALA A 184 0.98 7.11 -10.60
CA ALA A 184 0.45 7.98 -11.65
C ALA A 184 1.51 8.37 -12.70
N ARG A 185 2.79 8.50 -12.31
CA ARG A 185 3.88 8.90 -13.22
C ARG A 185 4.22 7.85 -14.27
N PHE A 186 4.19 6.57 -13.90
CA PHE A 186 4.50 5.46 -14.82
C PHE A 186 3.37 5.12 -15.80
N LYS A 187 2.26 5.86 -15.75
CA LYS A 187 1.16 5.71 -16.69
C LYS A 187 1.41 6.43 -18.03
N GLY A 188 2.35 7.38 -18.08
CA GLY A 188 2.60 8.21 -19.26
C GLY A 188 3.69 7.70 -20.22
N SER A 189 4.44 6.65 -19.85
CA SER A 189 5.63 6.21 -20.59
C SER A 189 5.42 5.05 -21.57
N ASP A 190 4.27 4.37 -21.50
CA ASP A 190 3.91 3.29 -22.43
C ASP A 190 2.67 3.70 -23.24
N GLY A 191 2.92 4.47 -24.30
CA GLY A 191 1.95 4.77 -25.37
C GLY A 191 1.64 3.57 -26.23
#